data_AF-A0A5F8APP5-F1
#
_entry.id   AF-A0A5F8APP5-F1
#
_cell.length_a   1.000
_cell.length_b   1.000
_cell.length_c   1.000
_cell.angle_alpha   90.00
_cell.angle_beta   90.00
_cell.angle_gamma   90.00
#
_symmetry.space_group_name_H-M   'P 1'
#
loop_
_entity.id
_entity.type
_entity.pdbx_description
1 polymer ?
#
loop_
_entity_poly.entity_id
_entity_poly.type
_entity_poly.pdbx_seq_one_letter_code
_entity_poly.pdbx_strand_id
1 'polypeptide(L)'
;MSLLQMIANSSPRRAQNWMENEIDELIEVGFRRWVITNSSELKEHVLTQCKEAKNLDKMLQELLIRITSLERNINDLMELKNTARELCEAYTSINSQIDQVEERISETEDQLNEIKHEDKTREKKTKRNEQRLQEIWDYVKRPNLRFTGVPESDGEKGTKLENTLQDVIQENFPNIARQANIQIQEIQRISQRYSLRRATVRHIIIRFSKVETKEKNVKSSQRERSGYLQREAHQVNSGLLQKPYRPEESGGQYSTFLKNFQP
;
A
#
# COMPACT_ATOMS: atom_id res chain seq x y z
N MET A 1 124.28 49.69 -26.11
CA MET A 1 124.42 51.16 -26.10
C MET A 1 123.43 51.70 -25.08
N SER A 2 123.90 52.51 -24.12
CA SER A 2 123.06 53.06 -23.04
C SER A 2 121.91 53.90 -23.62
N LEU A 3 120.71 53.80 -23.04
CA LEU A 3 119.53 54.63 -23.39
C LEU A 3 119.87 56.12 -23.45
N LEU A 4 120.82 56.57 -22.62
CA LEU A 4 121.32 57.94 -22.59
C LEU A 4 122.11 58.34 -23.87
N GLN A 5 122.77 57.38 -24.54
CA GLN A 5 123.56 57.65 -25.75
C GLN A 5 122.70 57.83 -27.01
N MET A 6 121.51 57.21 -27.04
CA MET A 6 120.60 57.27 -28.19
C MET A 6 119.78 58.57 -28.19
N ILE A 7 119.43 59.07 -26.99
CA ILE A 7 118.67 60.31 -26.80
C ILE A 7 119.51 61.54 -27.20
N ALA A 8 120.80 61.56 -26.84
CA ALA A 8 121.70 62.68 -27.13
C ALA A 8 121.96 62.93 -28.63
N ASN A 9 121.75 61.93 -29.51
CA ASN A 9 121.96 62.04 -30.97
C ASN A 9 120.66 62.21 -31.77
N SER A 10 119.53 62.36 -31.09
CA SER A 10 118.21 62.51 -31.72
C SER A 10 117.70 63.95 -31.62
N SER A 11 117.17 64.50 -32.72
CA SER A 11 116.59 65.85 -32.76
C SER A 11 115.45 65.97 -31.74
N PRO A 12 115.26 67.12 -31.05
CA PRO A 12 114.20 67.31 -30.05
C PRO A 12 112.81 66.82 -30.50
N ARG A 13 112.52 66.98 -31.80
CA ARG A 13 111.27 66.54 -32.43
C ARG A 13 111.06 65.02 -32.42
N ARG A 14 112.13 64.22 -32.49
CA ARG A 14 112.06 62.75 -32.44
C ARG A 14 111.83 62.22 -31.03
N ALA A 15 112.42 62.84 -30.01
CA ALA A 15 112.18 62.49 -28.61
C ALA A 15 110.76 62.86 -28.16
N GLN A 16 110.24 63.99 -28.65
CA GLN A 16 108.87 64.43 -28.37
C GLN A 16 107.82 63.52 -29.03
N ASN A 17 107.98 63.18 -30.31
CA ASN A 17 107.10 62.21 -30.98
C ASN A 17 107.13 60.82 -30.32
N TRP A 18 108.27 60.39 -29.76
CA TRP A 18 108.36 59.11 -29.06
C TRP A 18 107.60 59.12 -27.73
N MET A 19 107.72 60.20 -26.94
CA MET A 19 106.93 60.35 -25.70
C MET A 19 105.43 60.52 -25.98
N GLU A 20 105.04 61.24 -27.02
CA GLU A 20 103.64 61.39 -27.43
C GLU A 20 103.05 60.02 -27.84
N ASN A 21 103.79 59.22 -28.60
CA ASN A 21 103.35 57.88 -29.00
C ASN A 21 103.25 56.89 -27.82
N GLU A 22 104.16 56.98 -26.83
CA GLU A 22 104.10 56.16 -25.61
C GLU A 22 102.90 56.56 -24.71
N ILE A 23 102.60 57.86 -24.63
CA ILE A 23 101.42 58.36 -23.90
C ILE A 23 100.13 57.93 -24.62
N ASP A 24 100.08 58.01 -25.95
CA ASP A 24 98.95 57.53 -26.74
C ASP A 24 98.74 56.01 -26.59
N GLU A 25 99.81 55.21 -26.57
CA GLU A 25 99.73 53.77 -26.28
C GLU A 25 99.22 53.48 -24.87
N LEU A 26 99.65 54.22 -23.84
CA LEU A 26 99.14 54.07 -22.47
C LEU A 26 97.65 54.44 -22.36
N ILE A 27 97.20 55.47 -23.08
CA ILE A 27 95.78 55.85 -23.18
C ILE A 27 94.98 54.77 -23.92
N GLU A 28 95.51 54.23 -25.02
CA GLU A 28 94.86 53.17 -25.79
C GLU A 28 94.73 51.87 -24.98
N VAL A 29 95.78 51.46 -24.26
CA VAL A 29 95.75 50.30 -23.36
C VAL A 29 94.77 50.51 -22.21
N GLY A 30 94.70 51.72 -21.66
CA GLY A 30 93.73 52.10 -20.64
C GLY A 30 92.29 52.04 -21.15
N PHE A 31 92.03 52.58 -22.33
CA PHE A 31 90.73 52.53 -23.00
C PHE A 31 90.32 51.08 -23.32
N ARG A 32 91.22 50.27 -23.89
CA ARG A 32 90.97 48.85 -24.16
C ARG A 32 90.62 48.09 -22.88
N ARG A 33 91.36 48.33 -21.79
CA ARG A 33 91.07 47.73 -20.47
C ARG A 33 89.68 48.13 -19.96
N TRP A 34 89.36 49.43 -20.05
CA TRP A 34 88.04 49.95 -19.65
C TRP A 34 86.90 49.34 -20.47
N VAL A 35 87.05 49.24 -21.80
CA VAL A 35 86.08 48.60 -22.69
C VAL A 35 85.87 47.14 -22.32
N ILE A 36 86.95 46.39 -22.04
CA ILE A 36 86.88 44.98 -21.66
C ILE A 36 86.13 44.81 -20.33
N THR A 37 86.48 45.59 -19.30
CA THR A 37 85.82 45.52 -17.99
C THR A 37 84.33 45.82 -18.12
N ASN A 38 83.96 46.94 -18.75
CA ASN A 38 82.55 47.31 -18.91
C ASN A 38 81.77 46.30 -19.76
N SER A 39 82.37 45.76 -20.82
CA SER A 39 81.75 44.73 -21.64
C SER A 39 81.52 43.44 -20.84
N SER A 40 82.46 43.06 -19.98
CA SER A 40 82.32 41.89 -19.11
C SER A 40 81.25 42.09 -18.03
N GLU A 41 81.20 43.25 -17.38
CA GLU A 41 80.16 43.58 -16.38
C GLU A 41 78.77 43.59 -17.01
N LEU A 42 78.62 44.25 -18.16
CA LEU A 42 77.36 44.30 -18.90
C LEU A 42 76.88 42.89 -19.29
N LYS A 43 77.81 42.03 -19.75
CA LYS A 43 77.50 40.64 -20.11
C LYS A 43 76.97 39.85 -18.91
N GLU A 44 77.57 39.99 -17.73
CA GLU A 44 77.12 39.29 -16.51
C GLU A 44 75.74 39.80 -16.05
N HIS A 45 75.49 41.11 -16.12
CA HIS A 45 74.17 41.67 -15.82
C HIS A 45 73.09 41.13 -16.76
N VAL A 46 73.34 41.14 -18.08
CA VAL A 46 72.40 40.59 -19.08
C VAL A 46 72.18 39.10 -18.83
N LEU A 47 73.22 38.33 -18.54
CA LEU A 47 73.11 36.90 -18.28
C LEU A 47 72.27 36.60 -17.03
N THR A 48 72.41 37.42 -15.99
CA THR A 48 71.63 37.33 -14.76
C THR A 48 70.16 37.66 -15.01
N GLN A 49 69.86 38.78 -15.68
CA GLN A 49 68.50 39.15 -16.07
C GLN A 49 67.84 38.08 -16.96
N CYS A 50 68.62 37.46 -17.86
CA CYS A 50 68.12 36.39 -18.73
C CYS A 50 67.77 35.12 -17.92
N LYS A 51 68.49 34.82 -16.84
CA LYS A 51 68.16 33.73 -15.91
C LYS A 51 66.88 34.03 -15.12
N GLU A 52 66.72 35.25 -14.62
CA GLU A 52 65.52 35.69 -13.91
C GLU A 52 64.29 35.64 -14.81
N ALA A 53 64.38 36.14 -16.05
CA ALA A 53 63.30 36.09 -17.02
C ALA A 53 62.84 34.64 -17.32
N LYS A 54 63.79 33.71 -17.44
CA LYS A 54 63.46 32.28 -17.60
C LYS A 54 62.77 31.68 -16.38
N ASN A 55 63.09 32.14 -15.18
CA ASN A 55 62.40 31.70 -13.97
C ASN A 55 60.97 32.24 -13.91
N LEU A 56 60.78 33.52 -14.26
CA LEU A 56 59.46 34.13 -14.36
C LEU A 56 58.58 33.45 -15.41
N ASP A 57 59.13 33.10 -16.57
CA ASP A 57 58.40 32.37 -17.61
C ASP A 57 57.88 31.02 -17.10
N LYS A 58 58.71 30.24 -16.39
CA LYS A 58 58.27 28.98 -15.75
C LYS A 58 57.14 29.21 -14.75
N MET A 59 57.25 30.25 -13.93
CA MET A 59 56.22 30.61 -12.95
C MET A 59 54.91 31.00 -13.66
N LEU A 60 54.97 31.74 -14.77
CA LEU A 60 53.80 32.10 -15.57
C LEU A 60 53.13 30.88 -16.19
N GLN A 61 53.90 29.93 -16.73
CA GLN A 61 53.35 28.67 -17.26
C GLN A 61 52.64 27.86 -16.17
N GLU A 62 53.22 27.77 -14.97
CA GLU A 62 52.57 27.09 -13.85
C GLU A 62 51.27 27.79 -13.43
N LEU A 63 51.26 29.11 -13.36
CA LEU A 63 50.05 29.89 -13.07
C LEU A 63 48.97 29.69 -14.13
N LEU A 64 49.34 29.60 -15.41
CA LEU A 64 48.40 29.35 -16.51
C LEU A 64 47.72 28.00 -16.37
N ILE A 65 48.48 26.94 -16.05
CA ILE A 65 47.93 25.60 -15.79
C ILE A 65 46.95 25.64 -14.61
N ARG A 66 47.31 26.36 -13.54
CA ARG A 66 46.43 26.53 -12.36
C ARG A 66 45.14 27.27 -12.73
N ILE A 67 45.20 28.34 -13.51
CA ILE A 67 44.02 29.07 -14.00
C ILE A 67 43.09 28.14 -14.78
N THR A 68 43.61 27.38 -15.75
CA THR A 68 42.80 26.44 -16.53
C THR A 68 42.16 25.35 -15.65
N SER A 69 42.84 24.91 -14.60
CA SER A 69 42.23 23.97 -13.63
C SER A 69 41.09 24.62 -12.82
N LEU A 70 41.24 25.89 -12.43
CA LEU A 70 40.21 26.64 -11.71
C LEU A 70 38.99 26.93 -12.59
N GLU A 71 39.19 27.24 -13.88
CA GLU A 71 38.11 27.41 -14.83
C GLU A 71 37.22 26.16 -14.95
N ARG A 72 37.83 24.96 -14.97
CA ARG A 72 37.08 23.69 -14.93
C ARG A 72 36.30 23.53 -13.64
N ASN A 73 36.94 23.77 -12.49
CA ASN A 73 36.27 23.68 -11.19
C ASN A 73 35.08 24.66 -11.08
N ILE A 74 35.19 25.87 -11.64
CA ILE A 74 34.09 26.84 -11.68
C ILE A 74 32.92 26.29 -12.51
N ASN A 75 33.21 25.66 -13.65
CA ASN A 75 32.18 25.03 -14.47
C ASN A 75 31.45 23.91 -13.70
N ASP A 76 32.19 23.03 -13.03
CA ASP A 76 31.61 21.95 -12.22
C ASP A 76 30.74 22.52 -11.07
N LEU A 77 31.19 23.60 -10.43
CA LEU A 77 30.41 24.30 -9.40
C LEU A 77 29.12 24.93 -9.95
N MET A 78 29.11 25.41 -11.20
CA MET A 78 27.90 25.91 -11.84
C MET A 78 26.89 24.79 -12.10
N GLU A 79 27.32 23.63 -12.59
CA GLU A 79 26.45 22.46 -12.77
C GLU A 79 25.88 21.96 -11.44
N LEU A 80 26.72 21.90 -10.39
CA LEU A 80 26.28 21.54 -9.05
C LEU A 80 25.22 22.52 -8.51
N LYS A 81 25.37 23.82 -8.77
CA LYS A 81 24.38 24.82 -8.39
C LYS A 81 23.04 24.63 -9.12
N ASN A 82 23.07 24.24 -10.39
CA ASN A 82 21.86 23.99 -11.17
C ASN A 82 21.11 22.76 -10.65
N THR A 83 21.81 21.65 -10.45
CA THR A 83 21.21 20.43 -9.89
C THR A 83 20.65 20.65 -8.47
N ALA A 84 21.33 21.44 -7.64
CA ALA A 84 20.81 21.82 -6.33
C ALA A 84 19.48 22.60 -6.41
N ARG A 85 19.31 23.45 -7.44
CA ARG A 85 18.06 24.18 -7.67
C ARG A 85 16.93 23.24 -8.08
N GLU A 86 17.20 22.33 -9.00
CA GLU A 86 16.22 21.32 -9.44
C GLU A 86 15.74 20.45 -8.26
N LEU A 87 16.66 20.07 -7.37
CA LEU A 87 16.31 19.35 -6.14
C LEU A 87 15.40 20.17 -5.21
N CYS A 88 15.66 21.47 -5.04
CA CYS A 88 14.80 22.35 -4.25
C CYS A 88 13.39 22.46 -4.84
N GLU A 89 13.28 22.60 -6.16
CA GLU A 89 11.98 22.67 -6.86
C GLU A 89 11.21 21.35 -6.73
N ALA A 90 11.90 20.22 -6.91
CA ALA A 90 11.32 18.89 -6.71
C ALA A 90 10.85 18.69 -5.26
N TYR A 91 11.64 19.12 -4.28
CA TYR A 91 11.27 19.07 -2.86
C TYR A 91 10.01 19.88 -2.56
N THR A 92 9.91 21.11 -3.07
CA THR A 92 8.69 21.94 -2.92
C THR A 92 7.49 21.29 -3.61
N SER A 93 7.66 20.73 -4.81
CA SER A 93 6.60 20.01 -5.51
C SER A 93 6.12 18.79 -4.73
N ILE A 94 7.03 18.01 -4.15
CA ILE A 94 6.68 16.82 -3.36
C ILE A 94 5.91 17.22 -2.11
N ASN A 95 6.34 18.26 -1.39
CA ASN A 95 5.63 18.73 -0.20
C ASN A 95 4.19 19.15 -0.51
N SER A 96 3.97 19.89 -1.60
CA SER A 96 2.61 20.25 -2.02
C SER A 96 1.75 19.04 -2.36
N GLN A 97 2.34 17.97 -2.92
CA GLN A 97 1.61 16.72 -3.17
C GLN A 97 1.29 15.98 -1.87
N ILE A 98 2.19 16.00 -0.88
CA ILE A 98 1.96 15.41 0.44
C ILE A 98 0.76 16.11 1.11
N ASP A 99 0.75 17.44 1.15
CA ASP A 99 -0.35 18.22 1.74
C ASP A 99 -1.70 17.85 1.09
N GLN A 100 -1.72 17.72 -0.24
CA GLN A 100 -2.92 17.34 -0.99
C GLN A 100 -3.37 15.90 -0.66
N VAL A 101 -2.43 14.96 -0.50
CA VAL A 101 -2.75 13.58 -0.13
C VAL A 101 -3.27 13.50 1.30
N GLU A 102 -2.70 14.27 2.23
CA GLU A 102 -3.17 14.34 3.62
C GLU A 102 -4.61 14.86 3.72
N GLU A 103 -4.97 15.89 2.94
CA GLU A 103 -6.35 16.39 2.85
C GLU A 103 -7.31 15.30 2.33
N ARG A 104 -6.95 14.63 1.25
CA ARG A 104 -7.76 13.53 0.68
C ARG A 104 -7.92 12.34 1.64
N ILE A 105 -6.88 12.03 2.42
CA ILE A 105 -6.97 10.99 3.46
C ILE A 105 -7.98 11.43 4.52
N SER A 106 -7.91 12.66 4.98
CA SER A 106 -8.84 13.21 5.98
C SER A 106 -10.29 13.15 5.50
N GLU A 107 -10.56 13.55 4.25
CA GLU A 107 -11.90 13.43 3.65
C GLU A 107 -12.38 11.97 3.57
N THR A 108 -11.49 11.04 3.24
CA THR A 108 -11.83 9.61 3.13
C THR A 108 -12.12 9.01 4.52
N GLU A 109 -11.39 9.43 5.55
CA GLU A 109 -11.63 9.00 6.94
C GLU A 109 -13.02 9.45 7.43
N ASP A 110 -13.42 10.68 7.11
CA ASP A 110 -14.75 11.20 7.43
C ASP A 110 -15.86 10.41 6.71
N GLN A 111 -15.70 10.14 5.42
CA GLN A 111 -16.63 9.30 4.64
C GLN A 111 -16.73 7.88 5.22
N LEU A 112 -15.61 7.29 5.63
CA LEU A 112 -15.59 5.95 6.21
C LEU A 112 -16.36 5.92 7.55
N ASN A 113 -16.23 6.98 8.36
CA ASN A 113 -16.97 7.11 9.61
C ASN A 113 -18.48 7.23 9.36
N GLU A 114 -18.90 8.00 8.35
CA GLU A 114 -20.31 8.10 7.95
C GLU A 114 -20.88 6.74 7.51
N ILE A 115 -20.20 6.04 6.59
CA ILE A 115 -20.59 4.69 6.12
C ILE A 115 -20.73 3.74 7.33
N LYS A 116 -19.78 3.74 8.25
CA LYS A 116 -19.84 2.90 9.46
C LYS A 116 -21.07 3.18 10.32
N HIS A 117 -21.48 4.44 10.44
CA HIS A 117 -22.70 4.83 11.14
C HIS A 117 -23.97 4.37 10.41
N GLU A 118 -24.00 4.50 9.08
CA GLU A 118 -25.09 4.02 8.24
C GLU A 118 -25.24 2.50 8.31
N ASP A 119 -24.14 1.76 8.19
CA ASP A 119 -24.07 0.30 8.27
C ASP A 119 -24.68 -0.21 9.56
N LYS A 120 -24.31 0.40 10.70
CA LYS A 120 -24.89 0.08 12.01
C LYS A 120 -26.40 0.30 12.04
N THR A 121 -26.90 1.30 11.31
CA THR A 121 -28.33 1.58 11.20
C THR A 121 -29.03 0.56 10.29
N ARG A 122 -28.42 0.19 9.16
CA ARG A 122 -28.93 -0.87 8.26
C ARG A 122 -28.98 -2.20 8.98
N GLU A 123 -27.93 -2.58 9.71
CA GLU A 123 -27.88 -3.83 10.48
C GLU A 123 -29.03 -3.93 11.50
N LYS A 124 -29.30 -2.85 12.24
CA LYS A 124 -30.44 -2.79 13.17
C LYS A 124 -31.78 -2.98 12.45
N LYS A 125 -31.97 -2.40 11.26
CA LYS A 125 -33.19 -2.57 10.46
C LYS A 125 -33.32 -4.02 9.99
N THR A 126 -32.24 -4.62 9.49
CA THR A 126 -32.23 -6.02 9.04
C THR A 126 -32.55 -6.99 10.18
N LYS A 127 -31.95 -6.83 11.36
CA LYS A 127 -32.26 -7.67 12.54
C LYS A 127 -33.73 -7.57 12.95
N ARG A 128 -34.31 -6.36 12.96
CA ARG A 128 -35.76 -6.17 13.23
C ARG A 128 -36.64 -6.82 12.16
N ASN A 129 -36.23 -6.73 10.90
CA ASN A 129 -36.98 -7.34 9.80
C ASN A 129 -36.91 -8.87 9.87
N GLU A 130 -35.75 -9.45 10.20
CA GLU A 130 -35.58 -10.90 10.42
C GLU A 130 -36.51 -11.38 11.56
N GLN A 131 -36.55 -10.66 12.68
CA GLN A 131 -37.47 -10.95 13.80
C GLN A 131 -38.95 -10.87 13.37
N ARG A 132 -39.35 -9.81 12.68
CA ARG A 132 -40.73 -9.65 12.18
C ARG A 132 -41.11 -10.75 11.20
N LEU A 133 -40.20 -11.15 10.32
CA LEU A 133 -40.42 -12.25 9.38
C LEU A 133 -40.62 -13.57 10.13
N GLN A 134 -39.84 -13.82 11.18
CA GLN A 134 -40.01 -14.98 12.03
C GLN A 134 -41.40 -14.99 12.70
N GLU A 135 -41.84 -13.87 13.27
CA GLU A 135 -43.17 -13.72 13.87
C GLU A 135 -44.30 -13.97 12.85
N ILE A 136 -44.18 -13.43 11.64
CA ILE A 136 -45.14 -13.67 10.55
C ILE A 136 -45.15 -15.14 10.16
N TRP A 137 -43.99 -15.77 10.02
CA TRP A 137 -43.89 -17.18 9.66
C TRP A 137 -44.52 -18.07 10.73
N ASP A 138 -44.26 -17.79 12.01
CA ASP A 138 -44.85 -18.50 13.13
C ASP A 138 -46.37 -18.30 13.18
N TYR A 139 -46.86 -17.08 12.91
CA TYR A 139 -48.29 -16.78 12.79
C TYR A 139 -48.95 -17.60 11.66
N VAL A 140 -48.36 -17.59 10.45
CA VAL A 140 -48.87 -18.33 9.28
C VAL A 140 -48.84 -19.85 9.52
N LYS A 141 -47.85 -20.35 10.26
CA LYS A 141 -47.74 -21.78 10.60
C LYS A 141 -48.55 -22.19 11.82
N ARG A 142 -49.05 -21.25 12.62
CA ARG A 142 -49.82 -21.51 13.83
C ARG A 142 -51.00 -22.49 13.63
N PRO A 143 -51.85 -22.38 12.58
CA PRO A 143 -52.93 -23.35 12.35
C PRO A 143 -52.46 -24.70 11.78
N ASN A 144 -51.17 -24.85 11.43
CA ASN A 144 -50.67 -26.05 10.79
C ASN A 144 -50.18 -27.09 11.82
N LEU A 145 -50.46 -28.36 11.56
CA LEU A 145 -49.99 -29.52 12.33
C LEU A 145 -49.32 -30.52 11.39
N ARG A 146 -48.22 -31.12 11.84
CA ARG A 146 -47.43 -32.06 11.05
C ARG A 146 -47.55 -33.47 11.62
N PHE A 147 -48.02 -34.40 10.80
CA PHE A 147 -48.06 -35.83 11.11
C PHE A 147 -46.92 -36.57 10.41
N THR A 148 -46.30 -37.49 11.15
CA THR A 148 -45.18 -38.31 10.71
C THR A 148 -45.52 -39.78 10.90
N GLY A 149 -45.10 -40.63 9.95
CA GLY A 149 -45.29 -42.09 10.05
C GLY A 149 -46.65 -42.62 9.57
N VAL A 150 -47.48 -41.79 8.92
CA VAL A 150 -48.78 -42.21 8.36
C VAL A 150 -48.59 -42.90 7.01
N PRO A 151 -48.88 -44.21 6.84
CA PRO A 151 -48.59 -44.96 5.60
C PRO A 151 -49.09 -44.26 4.33
N GLU A 152 -48.33 -44.35 3.24
CA GLU A 152 -48.76 -43.81 1.94
C GLU A 152 -49.67 -44.82 1.23
N SER A 153 -50.73 -44.33 0.59
CA SER A 153 -51.65 -45.15 -0.20
C SER A 153 -51.63 -44.72 -1.67
N ASP A 154 -51.78 -45.67 -2.59
CA ASP A 154 -51.86 -45.34 -4.01
C ASP A 154 -53.07 -44.45 -4.31
N GLY A 155 -52.84 -43.34 -5.01
CA GLY A 155 -53.87 -42.34 -5.32
C GLY A 155 -54.32 -41.49 -4.11
N GLU A 156 -53.53 -41.42 -3.04
CA GLU A 156 -53.84 -40.62 -1.84
C GLU A 156 -53.95 -39.12 -2.14
N LYS A 157 -55.19 -38.62 -2.25
CA LYS A 157 -55.53 -37.19 -2.37
C LYS A 157 -56.87 -36.92 -1.67
N GLY A 158 -57.04 -35.69 -1.18
CA GLY A 158 -58.31 -35.17 -0.65
C GLY A 158 -58.93 -36.06 0.44
N THR A 159 -60.16 -36.50 0.19
CA THR A 159 -61.00 -37.28 1.14
C THR A 159 -60.36 -38.59 1.61
N LYS A 160 -59.55 -39.27 0.78
CA LYS A 160 -58.85 -40.50 1.17
C LYS A 160 -57.81 -40.22 2.27
N LEU A 161 -57.14 -39.07 2.19
CA LEU A 161 -56.16 -38.63 3.19
C LEU A 161 -56.86 -38.14 4.47
N GLU A 162 -58.04 -37.53 4.35
CA GLU A 162 -58.89 -37.15 5.49
C GLU A 162 -59.40 -38.38 6.25
N ASN A 163 -59.89 -39.40 5.55
CA ASN A 163 -60.34 -40.65 6.16
C ASN A 163 -59.19 -41.36 6.90
N THR A 164 -58.03 -41.48 6.24
CA THR A 164 -56.82 -42.08 6.85
C THR A 164 -56.41 -41.30 8.11
N LEU A 165 -56.52 -39.98 8.10
CA LEU A 165 -56.26 -39.17 9.29
C LEU A 165 -57.28 -39.43 10.40
N GLN A 166 -58.57 -39.55 10.07
CA GLN A 166 -59.60 -39.87 11.06
C GLN A 166 -59.33 -41.25 11.69
N ASP A 167 -58.97 -42.25 10.90
CA ASP A 167 -58.62 -43.59 11.38
C ASP A 167 -57.44 -43.52 12.36
N VAL A 168 -56.37 -42.80 12.00
CA VAL A 168 -55.19 -42.60 12.87
C VAL A 168 -55.57 -41.88 14.17
N ILE A 169 -56.46 -40.88 14.13
CA ILE A 169 -56.93 -40.16 15.32
C ILE A 169 -57.80 -41.07 16.19
N GLN A 170 -58.69 -41.88 15.63
CA GLN A 170 -59.51 -42.83 16.37
C GLN A 170 -58.64 -43.88 17.08
N GLU A 171 -57.64 -44.40 16.39
CA GLU A 171 -56.73 -45.42 16.92
C GLU A 171 -55.84 -44.88 18.05
N ASN A 172 -55.27 -43.68 17.88
CA ASN A 172 -54.25 -43.16 18.78
C ASN A 172 -54.79 -42.18 19.84
N PHE A 173 -55.87 -41.48 19.55
CA PHE A 173 -56.38 -40.36 20.36
C PHE A 173 -57.93 -40.39 20.48
N PRO A 174 -58.50 -41.44 21.13
CA PRO A 174 -59.95 -41.64 21.19
C PRO A 174 -60.68 -40.48 21.88
N ASN A 175 -60.04 -39.72 22.78
CA ASN A 175 -60.68 -38.55 23.41
C ASN A 175 -60.82 -37.36 22.45
N ILE A 176 -59.90 -37.23 21.48
CA ILE A 176 -59.99 -36.23 20.41
C ILE A 176 -61.06 -36.66 19.40
N ALA A 177 -61.10 -37.95 19.08
CA ALA A 177 -62.06 -38.55 18.17
C ALA A 177 -63.53 -38.40 18.64
N ARG A 178 -63.77 -38.39 19.96
CA ARG A 178 -65.09 -38.10 20.55
C ARG A 178 -65.54 -36.65 20.38
N GLN A 179 -64.62 -35.72 20.10
CA GLN A 179 -64.97 -34.34 19.78
C GLN A 179 -65.34 -34.22 18.30
N ALA A 180 -66.64 -34.10 18.00
CA ALA A 180 -67.19 -34.00 16.63
C ALA A 180 -66.84 -32.70 15.88
N ASN A 181 -65.81 -31.95 16.30
CA ASN A 181 -65.55 -30.56 15.88
C ASN A 181 -64.20 -30.35 15.19
N ILE A 182 -63.59 -31.41 14.64
CA ILE A 182 -62.33 -31.29 13.89
C ILE A 182 -62.60 -30.69 12.51
N GLN A 183 -62.62 -29.36 12.43
CA GLN A 183 -62.74 -28.62 11.17
C GLN A 183 -61.35 -28.44 10.53
N ILE A 184 -61.08 -29.24 9.50
CA ILE A 184 -59.87 -29.16 8.67
C ILE A 184 -60.16 -28.23 7.50
N GLN A 185 -59.24 -27.30 7.24
CA GLN A 185 -59.31 -26.40 6.10
C GLN A 185 -58.64 -27.02 4.87
N GLU A 186 -57.48 -27.63 5.08
CA GLU A 186 -56.66 -28.20 4.01
C GLU A 186 -55.79 -29.31 4.58
N ILE A 187 -55.68 -30.43 3.85
CA ILE A 187 -54.80 -31.53 4.19
C ILE A 187 -53.97 -31.93 2.98
N GLN A 188 -52.66 -31.95 3.14
CA GLN A 188 -51.74 -32.24 2.04
C GLN A 188 -50.50 -32.98 2.54
N ARG A 189 -50.01 -33.91 1.73
CA ARG A 189 -48.65 -34.42 1.86
C ARG A 189 -47.68 -33.32 1.44
N ILE A 190 -46.60 -33.12 2.20
CA ILE A 190 -45.55 -32.17 1.82
C ILE A 190 -44.95 -32.65 0.49
N SER A 191 -45.14 -31.85 -0.56
CA SER A 191 -44.56 -32.12 -1.87
C SER A 191 -43.03 -32.15 -1.76
N GLN A 192 -42.45 -33.29 -2.11
CA GLN A 192 -41.02 -33.51 -2.11
C GLN A 192 -40.47 -33.05 -3.45
N ARG A 193 -40.05 -31.78 -3.55
CA ARG A 193 -39.60 -31.21 -4.83
C ARG A 193 -38.27 -31.77 -5.34
N TYR A 194 -37.46 -32.43 -4.51
CA TYR A 194 -36.19 -33.05 -4.91
C TYR A 194 -35.83 -34.26 -4.01
N SER A 195 -36.26 -35.49 -4.36
CA SER A 195 -35.54 -36.74 -4.07
C SER A 195 -36.36 -37.99 -4.49
N LEU A 196 -35.81 -38.77 -5.41
CA LEU A 196 -36.32 -40.07 -5.89
C LEU A 196 -35.96 -41.27 -4.99
N ARG A 197 -35.36 -41.05 -3.80
CA ARG A 197 -34.71 -42.12 -3.01
C ARG A 197 -34.87 -42.01 -1.48
N ARG A 198 -36.09 -41.85 -0.95
CA ARG A 198 -36.31 -42.15 0.48
C ARG A 198 -37.45 -43.13 0.64
N ALA A 199 -37.17 -44.25 1.32
CA ALA A 199 -38.17 -45.20 1.83
C ALA A 199 -38.94 -44.65 3.05
N THR A 200 -38.79 -43.36 3.36
CA THR A 200 -39.49 -42.70 4.47
C THR A 200 -40.79 -42.09 3.98
N VAL A 201 -41.88 -42.53 4.58
CA VAL A 201 -43.23 -41.96 4.45
C VAL A 201 -43.21 -40.43 4.57
N ARG A 202 -43.79 -39.72 3.58
CA ARG A 202 -43.86 -38.25 3.55
C ARG A 202 -44.69 -37.71 4.70
N HIS A 203 -44.36 -36.53 5.19
CA HIS A 203 -45.15 -35.88 6.24
C HIS A 203 -46.46 -35.32 5.67
N ILE A 204 -47.52 -35.39 6.48
CA ILE A 204 -48.78 -34.72 6.20
C ILE A 204 -48.78 -33.38 6.94
N ILE A 205 -49.12 -32.29 6.25
CA ILE A 205 -49.48 -31.00 6.86
C ILE A 205 -50.99 -30.88 6.82
N ILE A 206 -51.57 -30.63 7.99
CA ILE A 206 -52.99 -30.32 8.15
C ILE A 206 -53.09 -28.88 8.60
N ARG A 207 -53.87 -28.09 7.89
CA ARG A 207 -54.24 -26.74 8.27
C ARG A 207 -55.63 -26.76 8.88
N PHE A 208 -55.74 -26.33 10.14
CA PHE A 208 -57.02 -26.22 10.82
C PHE A 208 -57.71 -24.91 10.49
N SER A 209 -59.04 -24.93 10.38
CA SER A 209 -59.85 -23.71 10.15
C SER A 209 -59.80 -22.75 11.34
N LYS A 210 -59.59 -23.29 12.56
CA LYS A 210 -59.44 -22.52 13.81
C LYS A 210 -58.19 -22.98 14.56
N VAL A 211 -57.34 -22.02 14.94
CA VAL A 211 -56.12 -22.26 15.71
C VAL A 211 -56.43 -22.87 17.09
N GLU A 212 -57.51 -22.45 17.73
CA GLU A 212 -57.93 -23.00 19.03
C GLU A 212 -58.20 -24.50 18.98
N THR A 213 -58.83 -24.99 17.91
CA THR A 213 -59.10 -26.42 17.69
C THR A 213 -57.78 -27.17 17.57
N LYS A 214 -56.81 -26.64 16.80
CA LYS A 214 -55.47 -27.21 16.69
C LYS A 214 -54.75 -27.28 18.03
N GLU A 215 -54.76 -26.20 18.80
CA GLU A 215 -54.07 -26.14 20.10
C GLU A 215 -54.71 -27.07 21.14
N LYS A 216 -56.05 -27.18 21.17
CA LYS A 216 -56.76 -28.14 22.03
C LYS A 216 -56.41 -29.59 21.67
N ASN A 217 -56.33 -29.90 20.38
CA ASN A 217 -55.95 -31.24 19.91
C ASN A 217 -54.51 -31.58 20.27
N VAL A 218 -53.56 -30.65 20.08
CA VAL A 218 -52.16 -30.84 20.49
C VAL A 218 -52.04 -31.05 22.00
N LYS A 219 -52.72 -30.24 22.81
CA LYS A 219 -52.71 -30.38 24.28
C LYS A 219 -53.34 -31.70 24.73
N SER A 220 -54.42 -32.14 24.10
CA SER A 220 -55.09 -33.41 24.42
C SER A 220 -54.21 -34.61 24.06
N SER A 221 -53.57 -34.57 22.90
CA SER A 221 -52.60 -35.58 22.45
C SER A 221 -51.39 -35.68 23.39
N GLN A 222 -50.86 -34.55 23.87
CA GLN A 222 -49.78 -34.53 24.86
C GLN A 222 -50.19 -35.18 26.19
N ARG A 223 -51.42 -34.93 26.65
CA ARG A 223 -51.95 -35.52 27.89
C ARG A 223 -52.20 -37.02 27.78
N GLU A 224 -52.72 -37.49 26.64
CA GLU A 224 -52.91 -38.93 26.39
C GLU A 224 -51.57 -39.67 26.30
N ARG A 225 -50.54 -39.07 25.67
CA ARG A 225 -49.19 -39.65 25.62
C ARG A 225 -48.51 -39.79 26.98
N SER A 226 -48.78 -38.89 27.92
CA SER A 226 -48.21 -38.96 29.26
C SER A 226 -48.76 -40.12 30.11
N GLY A 227 -49.80 -40.82 29.64
CA GLY A 227 -50.52 -41.84 30.41
C GLY A 227 -50.24 -43.31 30.03
N TYR A 228 -49.44 -43.60 28.98
CA TYR A 228 -49.24 -44.97 28.52
C TYR A 228 -47.77 -45.30 28.24
N LEU A 229 -47.28 -46.40 28.84
CA LEU A 229 -46.05 -47.08 28.47
C LEU A 229 -46.22 -47.70 27.07
N GLN A 230 -45.54 -47.09 26.09
CA GLN A 230 -45.02 -47.67 24.86
C GLN A 230 -45.91 -48.68 24.09
N ARG A 231 -46.73 -48.16 23.17
CA ARG A 231 -46.93 -48.78 21.84
C ARG A 231 -46.50 -47.78 20.77
N GLU A 232 -46.16 -48.27 19.58
CA GLU A 232 -45.58 -47.53 18.45
C GLU A 232 -46.40 -46.30 18.05
N ALA A 233 -46.23 -45.18 18.77
CA ALA A 233 -47.03 -43.99 18.57
C ALA A 233 -46.44 -43.10 17.47
N HIS A 234 -47.20 -42.88 16.40
CA HIS A 234 -46.86 -41.96 15.32
C HIS A 234 -46.57 -40.54 15.85
N GLN A 235 -45.32 -40.06 15.73
CA GLN A 235 -44.91 -38.76 16.30
C GLN A 235 -45.70 -37.59 15.70
N VAL A 236 -46.45 -36.93 16.58
CA VAL A 236 -47.12 -35.64 16.31
C VAL A 236 -46.17 -34.56 16.82
N ASN A 237 -45.50 -33.87 15.90
CA ASN A 237 -44.60 -32.76 16.24
C ASN A 237 -45.32 -31.44 15.97
N SER A 238 -45.42 -30.60 17.01
CA SER A 238 -45.72 -29.17 16.81
C SER A 238 -44.54 -28.57 16.05
N GLY A 239 -44.75 -28.16 14.80
CA GLY A 239 -43.69 -27.66 13.91
C GLY A 239 -43.11 -26.31 14.34
N LEU A 240 -42.49 -26.23 15.51
CA LEU A 240 -41.56 -25.16 15.88
C LEU A 240 -40.22 -25.51 15.23
N LEU A 241 -39.81 -24.63 14.32
CA LEU A 241 -38.76 -24.84 13.32
C LEU A 241 -37.41 -25.31 13.87
N GLN A 242 -36.86 -26.29 13.18
CA GLN A 242 -35.43 -26.56 13.06
C GLN A 242 -34.80 -25.32 12.38
N LYS A 243 -33.85 -24.64 13.05
CA LYS A 243 -33.16 -23.46 12.52
C LYS A 243 -32.50 -23.79 11.17
N PRO A 244 -32.60 -22.93 10.14
CA PRO A 244 -31.74 -23.08 8.98
C PRO A 244 -30.28 -22.83 9.39
N TYR A 245 -29.40 -23.68 8.86
CA TYR A 245 -27.96 -23.56 8.96
C TYR A 245 -27.56 -22.17 8.45
N ARG A 246 -26.93 -21.34 9.31
CA ARG A 246 -26.25 -20.11 8.86
C ARG A 246 -24.92 -20.55 8.25
N PRO A 247 -24.60 -20.19 6.99
CA PRO A 247 -23.20 -20.05 6.62
C PRO A 247 -22.67 -18.93 7.51
N GLU A 248 -21.73 -19.23 8.38
CA GLU A 248 -20.94 -18.20 9.03
C GLU A 248 -20.29 -17.38 7.92
N GLU A 249 -20.64 -16.10 7.86
CA GLU A 249 -19.93 -15.13 7.05
C GLU A 249 -18.49 -15.14 7.52
N SER A 250 -17.63 -15.75 6.71
CA SER A 250 -16.18 -15.69 6.78
C SER A 250 -15.71 -14.24 6.56
N GLY A 251 -15.97 -13.38 7.53
CA GLY A 251 -15.32 -12.08 7.67
C GLY A 251 -13.94 -12.29 8.26
N GLY A 252 -12.97 -12.68 7.42
CA GLY A 252 -11.63 -12.99 7.90
C GLY A 252 -10.61 -13.31 6.83
N GLN A 253 -10.63 -12.62 5.69
CA GLN A 253 -9.56 -12.74 4.68
C GLN A 253 -9.21 -11.42 4.00
N TYR A 254 -9.15 -10.30 4.73
CA TYR A 254 -8.43 -9.10 4.26
C TYR A 254 -7.87 -8.32 5.47
N SER A 255 -6.91 -8.91 6.19
CA SER A 255 -6.10 -8.16 7.16
C SER A 255 -4.78 -8.89 7.41
N THR A 256 -3.88 -8.85 6.42
CA THR A 256 -2.49 -9.32 6.62
C THR A 256 -1.45 -8.62 5.75
N PHE A 257 -1.79 -7.52 5.11
CA PHE A 257 -0.80 -6.61 4.55
C PHE A 257 -0.90 -5.30 5.32
N LEU A 258 0.24 -4.74 5.73
CA LEU A 258 0.43 -3.59 6.64
C LEU A 258 0.72 -3.93 8.12
N LYS A 259 1.58 -4.92 8.36
CA LYS A 259 2.50 -4.89 9.51
C LYS A 259 3.93 -4.99 9.00
N ASN A 260 4.44 -3.88 8.50
CA ASN A 260 5.85 -3.51 8.47
C ASN A 260 5.86 -2.00 8.25
N PHE A 261 6.73 -1.29 8.97
CA PHE A 261 6.81 0.17 9.16
C PHE A 261 6.14 0.69 10.44
N GLN A 262 6.87 0.54 11.54
CA GLN A 262 7.10 1.66 12.45
C GLN A 262 8.60 1.74 12.79
N PRO A 263 9.15 2.95 13.00
CA PRO A 263 10.56 3.18 13.32
C PRO A 263 10.98 2.63 14.69
#